data_AF-T0QX65-F1
#
_entry.id   AF-T0QX65-F1
#
_cell.length_a   1.000
_cell.length_b   1.000
_cell.length_c   1.000
_cell.angle_alpha   90.00
_cell.angle_beta   90.00
_cell.angle_gamma   90.00
#
_symmetry.space_group_name_H-M   'P 1'
#
loop_
_entity.id
_entity.type
_entity.pdbx_description
1 polymer ?
#
loop_
_entity_poly.entity_id
_entity_poly.type
_entity_poly.pdbx_seq_one_letter_code
_entity_poly.pdbx_strand_id
1 'polypeptide(L)'
;MSAAVLTQPALLALVFAFQSGLFHDVQARCIEFHRDVSCTLRATSLGWCTHVYRLPRVIPSRTLLCQSVSMLSGDDLQLYYPHGGEHDRRFVLHVAIYEGDVAAVRRITACCPRLISEAAIDMAFRLNEEAMATALLRVHGPSSQDARVWCTSSLFDVVVSRGSVAQLQLLRTFLPSGWPKSCLEMAIARRYLASALFLYVFCPETRGHASFLTQAATTGFTALVQFLQQNTSYKFANES
;
A
#
# COMPACT_ATOMS: atom_id res chain seq x y z
N MET A 1 -8.65 46.33 14.69
CA MET A 1 -7.27 46.44 14.17
C MET A 1 -6.53 45.08 14.12
N SER A 2 -7.18 43.99 13.69
CA SER A 2 -6.57 42.64 13.63
C SER A 2 -6.36 42.10 12.21
N ALA A 3 -6.86 42.79 11.18
CA ALA A 3 -6.80 42.30 9.79
C ALA A 3 -5.42 42.47 9.12
N ALA A 4 -4.60 43.43 9.55
CA ALA A 4 -3.32 43.75 8.90
C ALA A 4 -2.20 42.73 9.17
N VAL A 5 -2.34 41.89 10.20
CA VAL A 5 -1.33 40.89 10.59
C VAL A 5 -1.49 39.60 9.77
N LEU A 6 -2.71 39.28 9.33
CA LEU A 6 -3.01 38.08 8.54
C LEU A 6 -2.73 38.23 7.05
N THR A 7 -2.36 39.42 6.55
CA THR A 7 -2.03 39.62 5.13
C THR A 7 -0.53 39.52 4.85
N GLN A 8 0.31 39.39 5.89
CA GLN A 8 1.75 39.24 5.70
C GLN A 8 2.07 37.81 5.21
N PRO A 9 2.71 37.64 4.03
CA PRO A 9 2.99 36.33 3.45
C PRO A 9 3.80 35.41 4.36
N ALA A 10 4.75 35.96 5.13
CA ALA A 10 5.58 35.18 6.06
C ALA A 10 4.78 34.65 7.26
N LEU A 11 3.84 35.45 7.79
CA LEU A 11 2.95 35.01 8.88
C LEU A 11 1.89 34.04 8.38
N LEU A 12 1.35 34.23 7.17
CA LEU A 12 0.49 33.23 6.53
C LEU A 12 1.24 31.91 6.31
N ALA A 13 2.48 31.94 5.84
CA ALA A 13 3.29 30.74 5.69
C ALA A 13 3.52 30.01 7.02
N LEU A 14 3.75 30.75 8.11
CA LEU A 14 3.82 30.20 9.47
C LEU A 14 2.47 29.63 9.93
N VAL A 15 1.38 30.38 9.79
CA VAL A 15 0.04 29.93 10.16
C VAL A 15 -0.36 28.69 9.36
N PHE A 16 -0.06 28.62 8.06
CA PHE A 16 -0.31 27.44 7.23
C PHE A 16 0.65 26.28 7.51
N ALA A 17 1.86 26.56 7.99
CA ALA A 17 2.78 25.51 8.46
C ALA A 17 2.33 24.91 9.80
N PHE A 18 1.65 25.69 10.65
CA PHE A 18 1.19 25.24 11.98
C PHE A 18 -0.30 24.85 12.02
N GLN A 19 -1.12 25.29 11.08
CA GLN A 19 -2.47 24.78 10.88
C GLN A 19 -2.38 23.50 10.07
N SER A 20 -2.80 22.39 10.67
CA SER A 20 -3.00 21.13 9.95
C SER A 20 -4.17 21.32 8.99
N GLY A 21 -3.93 21.88 7.80
CA GLY A 21 -5.05 22.39 7.02
C GLY A 21 -4.66 22.93 5.65
N LEU A 22 -4.48 22.00 4.72
CA LEU A 22 -4.91 22.12 3.33
C LEU A 22 -4.44 23.35 2.57
N PHE A 23 -3.36 23.18 1.82
CA PHE A 23 -3.08 24.05 0.69
C PHE A 23 -4.32 24.13 -0.21
N HIS A 24 -4.58 25.32 -0.75
CA HIS A 24 -5.76 25.65 -1.54
C HIS A 24 -6.08 24.61 -2.64
N ASP A 25 -5.06 23.96 -3.19
CA ASP A 25 -5.19 22.93 -4.23
C ASP A 25 -5.81 21.60 -3.73
N VAL A 26 -5.68 21.28 -2.44
CA VAL A 26 -6.29 20.08 -1.83
C VAL A 26 -7.56 20.43 -1.06
N GLN A 27 -7.74 21.71 -0.69
CA GLN A 27 -8.89 22.19 0.06
C GLN A 27 -10.21 21.83 -0.60
N ALA A 28 -10.31 21.96 -1.93
CA ALA A 28 -11.50 21.61 -2.69
C ALA A 28 -11.92 20.13 -2.47
N ARG A 29 -10.96 19.20 -2.53
CA ARG A 29 -11.20 17.76 -2.30
C ARG A 29 -11.69 17.49 -0.87
N CYS A 30 -11.15 18.19 0.12
CA CYS A 30 -11.62 18.05 1.50
C CYS A 30 -13.01 18.64 1.71
N ILE A 31 -13.33 19.78 1.09
CA ILE A 31 -14.66 20.38 1.16
C ILE A 31 -15.68 19.45 0.50
N GLU A 32 -15.39 18.97 -0.72
CA GLU A 32 -16.20 18.00 -1.46
C GLU A 32 -16.45 16.74 -0.62
N PHE A 33 -15.42 16.22 0.06
CA PHE A 33 -15.57 15.08 0.97
C PHE A 33 -16.53 15.37 2.13
N HIS A 34 -16.35 16.48 2.85
CA HIS A 34 -17.15 16.75 4.04
C HIS A 34 -18.60 17.17 3.72
N ARG A 35 -18.84 17.76 2.53
CA ARG A 35 -20.16 18.26 2.14
C ARG A 35 -20.97 17.24 1.35
N ASP A 36 -20.32 16.54 0.42
CA ASP A 36 -21.02 15.86 -0.65
C ASP A 36 -20.87 14.33 -0.62
N VAL A 37 -19.86 13.81 0.09
CA VAL A 37 -19.69 12.35 0.25
C VAL A 37 -20.57 11.85 1.38
N SER A 38 -21.60 11.07 1.05
CA SER A 38 -22.41 10.37 2.06
C SER A 38 -21.82 9.00 2.36
N CYS A 39 -21.70 8.63 3.64
CA CYS A 39 -21.32 7.27 4.06
C CYS A 39 -22.55 6.55 4.62
N THR A 40 -22.84 5.37 4.10
CA THR A 40 -23.97 4.53 4.56
C THR A 40 -23.49 3.11 4.83
N LEU A 41 -24.02 2.47 5.87
CA LEU A 41 -23.81 1.04 6.08
C LEU A 41 -24.70 0.24 5.12
N ARG A 42 -24.11 -0.73 4.43
CA ARG A 42 -24.82 -1.66 3.55
C ARG A 42 -24.60 -3.09 4.03
N ALA A 43 -25.69 -3.81 4.24
CA ALA A 43 -25.65 -5.24 4.49
C ALA A 43 -25.18 -5.99 3.24
N THR A 44 -24.24 -6.90 3.42
CA THR A 44 -23.77 -7.86 2.43
C THR A 44 -24.60 -9.14 2.51
N SER A 45 -24.56 -9.96 1.45
CA SER A 45 -25.27 -11.25 1.41
C SER A 45 -24.83 -12.24 2.50
N LEU A 46 -23.65 -12.04 3.09
CA LEU A 46 -23.10 -12.88 4.16
C LEU A 46 -23.51 -12.40 5.56
N GLY A 47 -24.42 -11.42 5.67
CA GLY A 47 -24.87 -10.86 6.95
C GLY A 47 -23.89 -9.87 7.58
N TRP A 48 -22.81 -9.51 6.88
CA TRP A 48 -21.83 -8.52 7.34
C TRP A 48 -22.24 -7.14 6.83
N CYS A 49 -21.90 -6.07 7.54
CA CYS A 49 -22.12 -4.71 7.05
C CYS A 49 -20.80 -4.10 6.58
N THR A 50 -20.81 -3.45 5.42
CA THR A 50 -19.67 -2.66 4.94
C THR A 50 -20.09 -1.21 4.74
N HIS A 51 -19.15 -0.28 4.93
CA HIS A 51 -19.38 1.12 4.60
C HIS A 51 -19.41 1.29 3.09
N VAL A 52 -20.36 2.08 2.59
CA VAL A 52 -20.44 2.49 1.20
C VAL A 52 -20.42 4.00 1.15
N TYR A 53 -19.41 4.53 0.49
CA TYR A 53 -19.19 5.94 0.25
C TYR A 53 -19.76 6.30 -1.12
N ARG A 54 -20.77 7.18 -1.14
CA ARG A 54 -21.29 7.74 -2.39
C ARG A 54 -20.46 8.97 -2.75
N LEU A 55 -19.88 8.96 -3.93
CA LEU A 55 -19.09 10.05 -4.47
C LEU A 55 -19.99 11.08 -5.17
N PRO A 56 -19.69 12.38 -5.08
CA PRO A 56 -20.42 13.42 -5.82
C PRO A 56 -20.13 13.39 -7.32
N ARG A 57 -19.00 12.80 -7.71
CA ARG A 57 -18.62 12.57 -9.10
C ARG A 57 -18.41 11.10 -9.38
N VAL A 58 -18.61 10.75 -10.64
CA VAL A 58 -18.29 9.42 -11.15
C VAL A 58 -16.79 9.36 -11.47
N ILE A 59 -16.10 8.33 -10.99
CA ILE A 59 -14.67 8.10 -11.28
C ILE A 59 -14.45 6.77 -12.01
N PRO A 60 -13.37 6.61 -12.79
CA PRO A 60 -13.02 5.32 -13.36
C PRO A 60 -12.76 4.28 -12.26
N SER A 61 -13.33 3.09 -12.40
CA SER A 61 -13.00 1.98 -11.51
C SER A 61 -11.59 1.49 -11.78
N ARG A 62 -10.85 1.21 -10.71
CA ARG A 62 -9.51 0.59 -10.79
C ARG A 62 -9.51 -0.92 -10.63
N THR A 63 -10.63 -1.46 -10.17
CA THR A 63 -10.80 -2.90 -9.97
C THR A 63 -11.55 -3.55 -11.14
N LEU A 64 -12.43 -2.79 -11.82
CA LEU A 64 -13.27 -3.27 -12.91
C LEU A 64 -13.00 -2.47 -14.19
N LEU A 65 -12.48 -3.15 -15.22
CA LEU A 65 -12.16 -2.52 -16.51
C LEU A 65 -13.41 -1.90 -17.15
N CYS A 66 -13.25 -0.68 -17.70
CA CYS A 66 -14.30 0.07 -18.42
C CYS A 66 -15.55 0.40 -17.61
N GLN A 67 -15.49 0.30 -16.28
CA GLN A 67 -16.57 0.70 -15.40
C GLN A 67 -16.27 2.02 -14.74
N SER A 68 -17.34 2.77 -14.50
CA SER A 68 -17.30 4.02 -13.78
C SER A 68 -18.10 3.84 -12.50
N VAL A 69 -17.54 4.29 -11.37
CA VAL A 69 -18.11 4.09 -10.04
C VAL A 69 -18.50 5.44 -9.43
N SER A 70 -19.71 5.50 -8.89
CA SER A 70 -20.20 6.58 -8.02
C SER A 70 -20.30 6.13 -6.56
N MET A 71 -19.96 4.87 -6.28
CA MET A 71 -19.98 4.27 -4.96
C MET A 71 -18.72 3.44 -4.77
N LEU A 72 -18.05 3.63 -3.64
CA LEU A 72 -16.91 2.84 -3.22
C LEU A 72 -17.22 2.18 -1.88
N SER A 73 -16.91 0.90 -1.74
CA SER A 73 -17.00 0.22 -0.46
C SER A 73 -15.82 0.59 0.44
N GLY A 74 -15.97 0.35 1.75
CA GLY A 74 -14.86 0.38 2.70
C GLY A 74 -13.72 -0.53 2.26
N ASP A 75 -14.03 -1.67 1.64
CA ASP A 75 -13.05 -2.62 1.15
C ASP A 75 -12.25 -2.06 -0.04
N ASP A 76 -12.93 -1.39 -0.98
CA ASP A 76 -12.28 -0.71 -2.12
C ASP A 76 -11.27 0.35 -1.65
N LEU A 77 -11.59 1.00 -0.53
CA LEU A 77 -10.79 2.06 0.06
C LEU A 77 -9.92 1.57 1.24
N GLN A 78 -9.93 0.29 1.61
CA GLN A 78 -9.24 -0.19 2.82
C GLN A 78 -9.60 0.59 4.11
N LEU A 79 -10.86 1.05 4.23
CA LEU A 79 -11.42 1.80 5.36
C LEU A 79 -12.46 0.95 6.10
N TYR A 80 -12.00 0.08 7.01
CA TYR A 80 -12.85 -0.92 7.67
C TYR A 80 -13.58 -0.46 8.95
N TYR A 81 -13.20 0.67 9.57
CA TYR A 81 -13.73 1.04 10.89
C TYR A 81 -13.81 2.57 11.16
N PRO A 82 -14.83 3.29 10.66
CA PRO A 82 -15.21 4.54 11.29
C PRO A 82 -15.86 4.22 12.65
N HIS A 83 -15.10 4.37 13.73
CA HIS A 83 -15.66 4.27 15.08
C HIS A 83 -16.72 5.38 15.24
N GLY A 84 -17.98 5.02 15.48
CA GLY A 84 -19.02 5.98 15.85
C GLY A 84 -19.77 6.66 14.69
N GLY A 85 -19.69 6.15 13.47
CA GLY A 85 -20.48 6.69 12.35
C GLY A 85 -20.01 8.05 11.82
N GLU A 86 -18.89 8.58 12.32
CA GLU A 86 -18.24 9.75 11.76
C GLU A 86 -17.52 9.40 10.44
N HIS A 87 -17.36 10.39 9.57
CA HIS A 87 -16.57 10.27 8.36
C HIS A 87 -15.11 9.95 8.70
N ASP A 88 -14.58 8.85 8.15
CA ASP A 88 -13.16 8.52 8.32
C ASP A 88 -12.29 9.60 7.65
N ARG A 89 -11.52 10.34 8.44
CA ARG A 89 -10.68 11.45 7.96
C ARG A 89 -9.64 11.01 6.93
N ARG A 90 -9.27 9.72 6.92
CA ARG A 90 -8.32 9.15 5.96
C ARG A 90 -8.91 9.03 4.56
N PHE A 91 -10.24 9.09 4.41
CA PHE A 91 -10.92 8.95 3.13
C PHE A 91 -10.31 9.79 2.01
N VAL A 92 -9.97 11.05 2.28
CA VAL A 92 -9.43 11.95 1.25
C VAL A 92 -8.11 11.42 0.67
N LEU A 93 -7.24 10.85 1.52
CA LEU A 93 -5.99 10.23 1.06
C LEU A 93 -6.27 8.94 0.28
N HIS A 94 -7.15 8.08 0.80
CA HIS A 94 -7.46 6.79 0.17
C HIS A 94 -8.17 6.95 -1.17
N VAL A 95 -9.04 7.94 -1.34
CA VAL A 95 -9.63 8.26 -2.65
C VAL A 95 -8.58 8.83 -3.60
N ALA A 96 -7.65 9.67 -3.14
CA ALA A 96 -6.57 10.15 -4.01
C ALA A 96 -5.67 8.99 -4.51
N ILE A 97 -5.42 8.00 -3.64
CA ILE A 97 -4.74 6.75 -4.01
C ILE A 97 -5.59 5.95 -5.01
N TYR A 98 -6.88 5.78 -4.72
CA TYR A 98 -7.84 5.11 -5.61
C TYR A 98 -7.92 5.79 -6.98
N GLU A 99 -7.86 7.10 -7.08
CA GLU A 99 -7.94 7.81 -8.35
C GLU A 99 -6.63 7.75 -9.16
N GLY A 100 -5.52 7.33 -8.55
CA GLY A 100 -4.21 7.41 -9.21
C GLY A 100 -3.61 8.82 -9.24
N ASP A 101 -4.12 9.75 -8.42
CA ASP A 101 -3.62 11.13 -8.37
C ASP A 101 -2.37 11.26 -7.48
N VAL A 102 -1.21 10.93 -8.05
CA VAL A 102 0.09 10.99 -7.36
C VAL A 102 0.40 12.38 -6.82
N ALA A 103 -0.03 13.44 -7.53
CA ALA A 103 0.18 14.81 -7.11
C ALA A 103 -0.63 15.11 -5.83
N ALA A 104 -1.92 14.77 -5.81
CA ALA A 104 -2.75 14.92 -4.62
C ALA A 104 -2.22 14.08 -3.45
N VAL A 105 -1.82 12.83 -3.67
CA VAL A 105 -1.23 11.98 -2.62
C VAL A 105 -0.01 12.67 -2.01
N ARG A 106 0.97 13.10 -2.81
CA ARG A 106 2.18 13.79 -2.31
C ARG A 106 1.84 15.04 -1.52
N ARG A 107 0.90 15.85 -2.02
CA ARG A 107 0.45 17.08 -1.36
C ARG A 107 -0.22 16.74 -0.03
N ILE A 108 -1.23 15.86 -0.01
CA ILE A 108 -1.92 15.42 1.21
C ILE A 108 -0.92 14.90 2.24
N THR A 109 0.03 14.04 1.84
CA THR A 109 1.01 13.45 2.75
C THR A 109 1.99 14.47 3.34
N ALA A 110 2.35 15.50 2.57
CA ALA A 110 3.22 16.57 3.05
C ALA A 110 2.50 17.48 4.06
N CYS A 111 1.19 17.69 3.89
CA CYS A 111 0.41 18.62 4.71
C CYS A 111 -0.17 17.96 5.96
N CYS A 112 -0.59 16.69 5.82
CA CYS A 112 -1.29 15.95 6.84
C CYS A 112 -0.69 14.53 6.98
N PRO A 113 0.57 14.38 7.44
CA PRO A 113 1.20 13.07 7.62
C PRO A 113 0.37 12.09 8.47
N ARG A 114 -0.43 12.62 9.41
CA ARG A 114 -1.35 11.83 10.26
C ARG A 114 -2.46 11.07 9.50
N LEU A 115 -2.71 11.40 8.23
CA LEU A 115 -3.66 10.67 7.40
C LEU A 115 -3.04 9.40 6.80
N ILE A 116 -1.71 9.29 6.82
CA ILE A 116 -1.00 8.11 6.36
C ILE A 116 -1.20 7.02 7.40
N SER A 117 -1.74 5.89 6.95
CA SER A 117 -1.93 4.68 7.73
C SER A 117 -1.38 3.49 6.93
N GLU A 118 -1.08 2.33 7.54
CA GLU A 118 -0.66 1.20 6.71
C GLU A 118 -1.73 0.79 5.70
N ALA A 119 -3.02 0.95 6.01
CA ALA A 119 -4.08 0.70 5.03
C ALA A 119 -3.91 1.52 3.74
N ALA A 120 -3.39 2.75 3.83
CA ALA A 120 -3.10 3.57 2.65
C ALA A 120 -1.89 3.05 1.87
N ILE A 121 -0.87 2.56 2.60
CA ILE A 121 0.33 1.94 2.01
C ILE A 121 -0.07 0.62 1.32
N ASP A 122 -0.82 -0.25 2.00
CA ASP A 122 -1.36 -1.50 1.47
C ASP A 122 -2.22 -1.23 0.24
N MET A 123 -3.10 -0.23 0.29
CA MET A 123 -3.90 0.17 -0.87
C MET A 123 -3.03 0.60 -2.06
N ALA A 124 -1.99 1.41 -1.85
CA ALA A 124 -1.06 1.82 -2.90
C ALA A 124 -0.33 0.61 -3.51
N PHE A 125 0.09 -0.36 -2.68
CA PHE A 125 0.59 -1.63 -3.17
C PHE A 125 -0.49 -2.37 -3.96
N ARG A 126 -1.71 -2.58 -3.44
CA ARG A 126 -2.82 -3.26 -4.12
C ARG A 126 -3.28 -2.60 -5.41
N LEU A 127 -3.05 -1.31 -5.62
CA LEU A 127 -3.36 -0.66 -6.90
C LEU A 127 -2.18 -0.62 -7.86
N ASN A 128 -1.07 -1.23 -7.49
CA ASN A 128 0.16 -1.28 -8.27
C ASN A 128 0.80 0.10 -8.49
N GLU A 129 0.64 1.01 -7.53
CA GLU A 129 1.06 2.42 -7.61
C GLU A 129 2.40 2.65 -6.91
N GLU A 130 3.50 2.25 -7.56
CA GLU A 130 4.85 2.32 -6.99
C GLU A 130 5.25 3.74 -6.54
N ALA A 131 4.91 4.76 -7.34
CA ALA A 131 5.23 6.14 -7.03
C ALA A 131 4.50 6.65 -5.77
N MET A 132 3.27 6.19 -5.55
CA MET A 132 2.49 6.53 -4.36
C MET A 132 2.99 5.77 -3.14
N ALA A 133 3.19 4.46 -3.26
CA ALA A 133 3.74 3.64 -2.20
C ALA A 133 5.09 4.22 -1.72
N THR A 134 5.97 4.60 -2.64
CA THR A 134 7.25 5.25 -2.32
C THR A 134 7.05 6.57 -1.58
N ALA A 135 6.11 7.42 -2.04
CA ALA A 135 5.83 8.69 -1.39
C ALA A 135 5.31 8.51 0.04
N LEU A 136 4.37 7.58 0.24
CA LEU A 136 3.80 7.25 1.56
C LEU A 136 4.87 6.72 2.50
N LEU A 137 5.68 5.76 2.04
CA LEU A 137 6.75 5.14 2.81
C LEU A 137 7.83 6.13 3.25
N ARG A 138 8.17 7.10 2.40
CA ARG A 138 9.16 8.13 2.73
C ARG A 138 8.73 9.01 3.91
N VAL A 139 7.43 9.30 4.02
CA VAL A 139 6.88 10.14 5.10
C VAL A 139 6.59 9.31 6.35
N HIS A 140 6.03 8.11 6.18
CA HIS A 140 5.71 7.21 7.28
C HIS A 140 6.95 6.65 7.98
N GLY A 141 8.03 6.41 7.22
CA GLY A 141 9.23 5.72 7.70
C GLY A 141 9.02 4.22 7.89
N PRO A 142 10.09 3.45 8.15
CA PRO A 142 9.98 2.02 8.47
C PRO A 142 9.19 1.87 9.76
N SER A 143 8.23 0.96 9.76
CA SER A 143 7.36 0.74 10.93
C SER A 143 8.17 0.23 12.12
N SER A 144 8.37 1.07 13.14
CA SER A 144 9.01 0.68 14.39
C SER A 144 8.04 -0.18 15.21
N GLN A 145 8.33 -1.48 15.29
CA GLN A 145 7.78 -2.49 16.21
C GLN A 145 6.37 -3.06 15.94
N ASP A 146 5.38 -2.31 15.44
CA ASP A 146 4.02 -2.85 15.21
C ASP A 146 3.75 -3.47 13.82
N ALA A 147 4.76 -3.45 12.94
CA ALA A 147 4.69 -3.94 11.57
C ALA A 147 4.19 -5.40 11.43
N ARG A 148 4.38 -6.20 12.49
CA ARG A 148 3.97 -7.61 12.54
C ARG A 148 2.46 -7.80 12.62
N VAL A 149 1.72 -6.83 13.17
CA VAL A 149 0.25 -6.88 13.23
C VAL A 149 -0.36 -6.49 11.88
N TRP A 150 0.38 -5.69 11.10
CA TRP A 150 -0.12 -4.99 9.92
C TRP A 150 0.12 -5.72 8.61
N CYS A 151 1.19 -6.51 8.54
CA CYS A 151 1.44 -7.34 7.39
C CYS A 151 0.53 -8.57 7.45
N THR A 152 -0.73 -8.38 7.11
CA THR A 152 -1.61 -9.50 6.77
C THR A 152 -0.90 -10.29 5.68
N SER A 153 -0.94 -11.62 5.77
CA SER A 153 -0.43 -12.51 4.73
C SER A 153 -0.83 -12.07 3.31
N SER A 154 -1.99 -11.41 3.21
CA SER A 154 -2.55 -10.91 1.96
C SER A 154 -1.69 -9.87 1.22
N LEU A 155 -0.94 -8.97 1.89
CA LEU A 155 -0.12 -7.97 1.17
C LEU A 155 1.06 -8.63 0.45
N PHE A 156 1.75 -9.54 1.13
CA PHE A 156 2.82 -10.35 0.53
C PHE A 156 2.29 -11.14 -0.66
N ASP A 157 1.15 -11.81 -0.49
CA ASP A 157 0.52 -12.59 -1.55
C ASP A 157 0.20 -11.70 -2.76
N VAL A 158 -0.38 -10.50 -2.54
CA VAL A 158 -0.67 -9.54 -3.63
C VAL A 158 0.59 -9.12 -4.37
N VAL A 159 1.65 -8.70 -3.67
CA VAL A 159 2.89 -8.22 -4.31
C VAL A 159 3.59 -9.35 -5.06
N VAL A 160 3.69 -10.54 -4.45
CA VAL A 160 4.31 -11.72 -5.08
C VAL A 160 3.48 -12.22 -6.27
N SER A 161 2.15 -12.19 -6.16
CA SER A 161 1.24 -12.65 -7.21
C SER A 161 1.38 -11.89 -8.53
N ARG A 162 2.00 -10.71 -8.52
CA ARG A 162 2.27 -9.87 -9.69
C ARG A 162 3.64 -10.10 -10.32
N GLY A 163 4.56 -10.74 -9.59
CA GLY A 163 5.92 -10.90 -10.06
C GLY A 163 6.71 -9.59 -10.19
N SER A 164 6.29 -8.51 -9.53
CA SER A 164 6.98 -7.21 -9.62
C SER A 164 8.14 -7.13 -8.64
N VAL A 165 9.37 -7.20 -9.16
CA VAL A 165 10.60 -7.04 -8.34
C VAL A 165 10.70 -5.64 -7.73
N ALA A 166 10.24 -4.61 -8.43
CA ALA A 166 10.26 -3.24 -7.92
C ALA A 166 9.39 -3.10 -6.66
N GLN A 167 8.21 -3.72 -6.64
CA GLN A 167 7.37 -3.74 -5.43
C GLN A 167 7.95 -4.59 -4.32
N LEU A 168 8.61 -5.72 -4.64
CA LEU A 168 9.30 -6.52 -3.63
C LEU A 168 10.45 -5.74 -2.99
N GLN A 169 11.22 -5.00 -3.79
CA GLN A 169 12.27 -4.10 -3.32
C GLN A 169 11.69 -3.03 -2.40
N LEU A 170 10.66 -2.33 -2.87
CA LEU A 170 10.00 -1.29 -2.09
C LEU A 170 9.42 -1.84 -0.78
N LEU A 171 8.72 -2.97 -0.84
CA LEU A 171 8.18 -3.63 0.35
C LEU A 171 9.30 -4.04 1.32
N ARG A 172 10.46 -4.49 0.82
CA ARG A 172 11.61 -4.85 1.66
C ARG A 172 12.23 -3.63 2.34
N THR A 173 12.22 -2.46 1.71
CA THR A 173 12.68 -1.22 2.36
C THR A 173 11.82 -0.85 3.56
N PHE A 174 10.51 -1.14 3.50
CA PHE A 174 9.58 -0.86 4.58
C PHE A 174 9.53 -1.97 5.65
N LEU A 175 9.59 -3.23 5.20
CA LEU A 175 9.55 -4.43 6.02
C LEU A 175 10.87 -5.20 5.87
N PRO A 176 11.92 -4.81 6.60
CA PRO A 176 13.24 -5.41 6.49
C PRO A 176 13.34 -6.81 7.11
N SER A 177 12.28 -7.35 7.72
CA SER A 177 12.25 -8.72 8.26
C SER A 177 10.82 -9.27 8.31
N GLY A 178 10.65 -10.54 8.70
CA GLY A 178 9.32 -11.14 8.89
C GLY A 178 8.63 -11.61 7.60
N TRP A 179 9.40 -11.84 6.53
CA TRP A 179 8.87 -12.34 5.26
C TRP A 179 8.43 -13.80 5.39
N PRO A 180 7.18 -14.15 5.03
CA PRO A 180 6.69 -15.51 5.15
C PRO A 180 7.32 -16.42 4.09
N LYS A 181 7.56 -17.68 4.44
CA LYS A 181 8.11 -18.70 3.52
C LYS A 181 7.27 -18.89 2.27
N SER A 182 5.94 -18.73 2.40
CA SER A 182 4.97 -18.80 1.30
C SER A 182 5.26 -17.81 0.17
N CYS A 183 5.96 -16.69 0.42
CA CYS A 183 6.37 -15.76 -0.64
C CYS A 183 7.23 -16.44 -1.70
N LEU A 184 8.27 -17.16 -1.28
CA LEU A 184 9.18 -17.83 -2.21
C LEU A 184 8.49 -18.99 -2.91
N GLU A 185 7.71 -19.78 -2.16
CA GLU A 185 6.92 -20.89 -2.71
C GLU A 185 5.93 -20.40 -3.76
N MET A 186 5.24 -19.28 -3.51
CA MET A 186 4.29 -18.68 -4.45
C MET A 186 5.00 -18.14 -5.70
N ALA A 187 6.15 -17.47 -5.55
CA ALA A 187 6.94 -17.00 -6.68
C ALA A 187 7.42 -18.17 -7.57
N ILE A 188 7.82 -19.29 -6.96
CA ILE A 188 8.20 -20.53 -7.65
C ILE A 188 6.99 -21.14 -8.37
N ALA A 189 5.87 -21.33 -7.67
CA ALA A 189 4.66 -21.90 -8.22
C ALA A 189 4.12 -21.09 -9.41
N ARG A 190 4.24 -19.76 -9.37
CA ARG A 190 3.86 -18.85 -10.46
C ARG A 190 4.93 -18.65 -11.53
N ARG A 191 6.09 -19.30 -11.38
CA ARG A 191 7.23 -19.22 -12.31
C ARG A 191 7.74 -17.79 -12.53
N TYR A 192 7.74 -16.95 -11.49
CA TYR A 192 8.30 -15.60 -11.52
C TYR A 192 9.79 -15.60 -11.15
N LEU A 193 10.66 -15.73 -12.16
CA LEU A 193 12.09 -16.04 -11.92
C LEU A 193 12.78 -14.92 -11.16
N ALA A 194 12.57 -13.69 -11.61
CA ALA A 194 13.19 -12.51 -11.01
C ALA A 194 12.72 -12.30 -9.56
N SER A 195 11.44 -12.51 -9.27
CA SER A 195 10.89 -12.45 -7.90
C SER A 195 11.42 -13.57 -7.01
N ALA A 196 11.48 -14.81 -7.52
CA ALA A 196 12.01 -15.94 -6.76
C ALA A 196 13.50 -15.76 -6.44
N LEU A 197 14.29 -15.27 -7.39
CA LEU A 197 15.70 -14.93 -7.17
C LEU A 197 15.85 -13.78 -6.17
N PHE A 198 15.04 -12.73 -6.30
CA PHE A 198 15.05 -11.60 -5.36
C PHE A 198 14.76 -12.08 -3.92
N LEU A 199 13.65 -12.81 -3.74
CA LEU A 199 13.25 -13.35 -2.44
C LEU A 199 14.33 -14.28 -1.89
N TYR A 200 14.85 -15.19 -2.72
CA TYR A 200 15.92 -16.08 -2.29
C TYR A 200 17.15 -15.30 -1.85
N VAL A 201 17.63 -14.31 -2.60
CA VAL A 201 18.88 -13.60 -2.29
C VAL A 201 18.72 -12.61 -1.13
N PHE A 202 17.67 -11.79 -1.13
CA PHE A 202 17.54 -10.64 -0.24
C PHE A 202 16.61 -10.86 0.96
N CYS A 203 15.83 -11.96 0.97
CA CYS A 203 14.93 -12.32 2.06
C CYS A 203 15.29 -13.71 2.62
N PRO A 204 16.42 -13.87 3.34
CA PRO A 204 16.88 -15.18 3.81
C PRO A 204 15.85 -15.93 4.68
N GLU A 205 14.94 -15.20 5.33
CA GLU A 205 13.86 -15.75 6.16
C GLU A 205 12.89 -16.64 5.36
N THR A 206 12.78 -16.43 4.04
CA THR A 206 11.92 -17.24 3.17
C THR A 206 12.54 -18.60 2.80
N ARG A 207 13.82 -18.84 3.10
CA ARG A 207 14.57 -20.05 2.65
C ARG A 207 14.29 -21.31 3.48
N GLY A 208 13.34 -21.28 4.42
CA GLY A 208 13.26 -22.29 5.49
C GLY A 208 12.58 -23.62 5.15
N HIS A 209 12.54 -24.06 3.89
CA HIS A 209 11.96 -25.35 3.50
C HIS A 209 12.82 -26.08 2.47
N ALA A 210 13.34 -27.26 2.79
CA ALA A 210 14.14 -28.07 1.85
C ALA A 210 13.37 -28.41 0.55
N SER A 211 12.04 -28.32 0.58
CA SER A 211 11.15 -28.63 -0.53
C SER A 211 11.16 -27.63 -1.68
N PHE A 212 11.69 -26.40 -1.53
CA PHE A 212 11.62 -25.42 -2.64
C PHE A 212 12.45 -25.85 -3.85
N LEU A 213 13.54 -26.61 -3.68
CA LEU A 213 14.35 -27.10 -4.81
C LEU A 213 13.58 -28.18 -5.58
N THR A 214 12.95 -29.10 -4.87
CA THR A 214 12.04 -30.10 -5.46
C THR A 214 10.88 -29.41 -6.16
N GLN A 215 10.27 -28.39 -5.54
CA GLN A 215 9.18 -27.61 -6.14
C GLN A 215 9.62 -26.85 -7.40
N ALA A 216 10.81 -26.23 -7.38
CA ALA A 216 11.37 -25.58 -8.54
C ALA A 216 11.65 -26.59 -9.66
N ALA A 217 12.15 -27.79 -9.34
CA ALA A 217 12.36 -28.84 -10.32
C ALA A 217 11.03 -29.36 -10.91
N THR A 218 10.02 -29.63 -10.08
CA THR A 218 8.72 -30.15 -10.52
C THR A 218 7.92 -29.14 -11.34
N THR A 219 8.09 -27.85 -11.07
CA THR A 219 7.48 -26.77 -11.87
C THR A 219 8.26 -26.43 -13.15
N GLY A 220 9.34 -27.17 -13.44
CA GLY A 220 10.19 -26.96 -14.62
C GLY A 220 10.99 -25.67 -14.56
N PHE A 221 11.31 -25.19 -13.35
CA PHE A 221 11.97 -23.92 -13.11
C PHE A 221 13.50 -24.05 -13.14
N THR A 222 14.01 -24.57 -14.25
CA THR A 222 15.40 -25.02 -14.42
C THR A 222 16.44 -23.95 -14.12
N ALA A 223 16.19 -22.70 -14.54
CA ALA A 223 17.11 -21.57 -14.28
C ALA A 223 17.30 -21.32 -12.77
N LEU A 224 16.22 -21.40 -11.99
CA LEU A 224 16.29 -21.25 -10.54
C LEU A 224 17.03 -22.44 -9.92
N VAL A 225 16.75 -23.68 -10.36
CA VAL A 225 17.44 -24.88 -9.86
C VAL A 225 18.94 -24.79 -10.12
N GLN A 226 19.36 -24.40 -11.32
CA GLN A 226 20.76 -24.22 -11.68
C GLN A 226 21.43 -23.16 -10.81
N PHE A 227 20.77 -22.01 -10.62
CA PHE A 227 21.25 -20.96 -9.73
C PHE A 227 21.41 -21.47 -8.29
N LEU A 228 20.43 -22.19 -7.77
CA LEU A 228 20.45 -22.73 -6.41
C LEU A 228 21.58 -23.74 -6.22
N GLN A 229 21.75 -24.69 -7.15
CA GLN A 229 22.82 -25.70 -7.11
C GLN A 229 24.20 -25.04 -7.04
N GLN A 230 24.44 -24.03 -7.89
CA GLN A 230 25.68 -23.26 -7.89
C GLN A 230 25.92 -22.59 -6.53
N ASN A 231 24.90 -21.97 -5.94
CA ASN A 231 25.04 -21.25 -4.66
C ASN A 231 25.09 -22.16 -3.43
N THR A 232 24.48 -23.35 -3.46
CA THR A 232 24.58 -24.31 -2.35
C THR A 232 25.96 -24.93 -2.25
N SER A 233 26.61 -25.24 -3.38
CA SER A 233 27.97 -25.79 -3.38
C SER A 233 28.99 -24.84 -2.76
N TYR A 234 28.81 -23.52 -2.88
CA TYR A 234 29.69 -22.52 -2.27
C TYR A 234 29.58 -22.44 -0.74
N LYS A 235 28.40 -22.74 -0.15
CA LYS A 235 28.24 -22.68 1.31
C LYS A 235 28.95 -23.81 2.01
N PHE A 236 28.85 -25.04 1.50
CA PHE A 236 29.53 -26.19 2.10
C PHE A 236 31.06 -26.11 2.00
N ALA A 237 31.59 -25.44 0.98
CA ALA A 237 33.03 -25.28 0.80
C ALA A 237 33.69 -24.26 1.77
N ASN A 238 32.92 -23.30 2.31
CA ASN A 238 33.43 -22.24 3.18
C ASN A 238 33.15 -22.44 4.68
N GLU A 239 32.41 -23.49 5.03
CA GLU A 239 32.10 -23.87 6.42
C GLU A 239 32.89 -25.13 6.86
N SER A 240 33.85 -25.57 6.05
CA SER A 240 34.81 -26.67 6.35
C SER A 240 36.14 -26.10 6.81
#